data_AF-A0A1F2TRW1-F1
#
_entry.id   AF-A0A1F2TRW1-F1
#
_cell.length_a   1.000
_cell.length_b   1.000
_cell.length_c   1.000
_cell.angle_alpha   90.00
_cell.angle_beta   90.00
_cell.angle_gamma   90.00
#
_symmetry.space_group_name_H-M   'P 1'
#
loop_
_entity.id
_entity.type
_entity.pdbx_description
1 polymer ?
#
loop_
_entity_poly.entity_id
_entity_poly.type
_entity_poly.pdbx_seq_one_letter_code
_entity_poly.pdbx_strand_id
1 'polypeptide(L)' 'MPFHPLSGRFVRGRFDDGVIASDGGGLLLREAEQRTMIIAQLAACFMDDRKPDRIEHRVRELVRQRV' A
#
# COMPACT_ATOMS: atom_id res chain seq x y z
N MET A 1 17.66 -2.32 -2.23
CA MET A 1 16.69 -2.92 -3.18
C MET A 1 16.22 -1.85 -4.17
N PRO A 2 16.03 -2.14 -5.47
CA PRO A 2 15.54 -1.15 -6.43
C PRO A 2 14.02 -0.93 -6.25
N PHE A 3 13.57 0.32 -6.38
CA PHE A 3 12.17 0.75 -6.37
C PHE A 3 11.67 0.89 -7.80
N HIS A 4 10.35 0.80 -8.01
CA HIS A 4 9.77 1.14 -9.31
C HIS A 4 10.10 2.59 -9.69
N PRO A 5 10.44 2.85 -10.97
CA PRO A 5 10.79 4.17 -11.42
C PRO A 5 9.61 5.14 -11.26
N LEU A 6 9.87 6.29 -10.63
CA LEU A 6 8.96 7.45 -10.62
C LEU A 6 9.37 8.37 -11.76
N SER A 7 8.50 8.56 -12.75
CA SER A 7 8.73 9.41 -13.93
C SER A 7 10.07 9.14 -14.65
N GLY A 8 10.43 7.87 -14.81
CA GLY A 8 11.65 7.45 -15.52
C GLY A 8 12.96 7.62 -14.73
N ARG A 9 12.89 8.06 -13.46
CA ARG A 9 14.06 8.16 -12.58
C ARG A 9 14.19 6.92 -11.72
N PHE A 10 15.41 6.40 -11.63
CA PHE A 10 15.72 5.28 -10.75
C PHE A 10 15.67 5.76 -9.30
N VAL A 11 14.73 5.23 -8.53
CA VAL A 11 14.56 5.62 -7.13
C VAL A 11 15.37 4.66 -6.26
N ARG A 12 16.31 5.20 -5.49
CA ARG A 12 17.13 4.44 -4.55
C ARG A 12 16.82 4.96 -3.15
N GLY A 13 15.96 4.26 -2.44
CA GLY A 13 15.68 4.59 -1.05
C GLY A 13 16.72 3.94 -0.13
N ARG A 14 17.39 4.77 0.67
CA ARG A 14 18.31 4.36 1.75
C ARG A 14 17.61 4.73 3.06
N PHE A 15 17.18 3.72 3.81
CA PHE A 15 16.31 3.87 5.00
C PHE A 15 16.98 3.34 6.27
N ASP A 16 18.31 3.34 6.26
CA ASP A 16 19.12 2.72 7.31
C ASP A 16 19.18 3.62 8.58
N ASP A 17 18.73 4.87 8.48
CA ASP A 17 18.63 5.84 9.58
C ASP A 17 17.17 6.11 9.94
N GLY A 18 16.90 6.21 11.25
CA GLY A 18 15.56 6.31 11.82
C GLY A 18 14.72 7.52 11.39
N VAL A 19 13.45 7.49 11.80
CA VAL A 19 12.33 8.39 11.41
C VAL A 19 12.29 8.64 9.90
N ILE A 20 11.75 7.66 9.20
CA ILE A 20 11.44 7.76 7.78
C ILE A 20 10.30 8.79 7.63
N ALA A 21 10.56 9.86 6.87
CA ALA A 21 9.52 10.81 6.48
C ALA A 21 8.39 10.09 5.74
N SER A 22 7.14 10.49 5.98
CA SER A 22 5.91 9.86 5.45
C SER A 22 5.97 9.53 3.95
N ASP A 23 6.56 10.41 3.14
CA ASP A 23 6.70 10.20 1.68
C ASP A 23 7.69 9.08 1.32
N GLY A 24 8.73 8.90 2.14
CA GLY A 24 9.66 7.77 2.04
C GLY A 24 9.04 6.45 2.55
N GLY A 25 8.16 6.54 3.55
CA GLY A 25 7.38 5.41 4.06
C GLY A 25 6.33 4.93 3.05
N GLY A 26 5.63 5.84 2.37
CA GLY A 26 4.66 5.51 1.33
C GLY A 26 5.28 4.82 0.11
N LEU A 27 6.50 5.23 -0.29
CA LEU A 27 7.26 4.55 -1.35
C LEU A 27 7.63 3.12 -0.94
N LEU A 28 8.05 2.91 0.31
CA LEU A 28 8.31 1.58 0.87
C LEU A 28 7.05 0.74 0.95
N LEU A 29 5.94 1.31 1.42
CA LEU A 29 4.66 0.62 1.50
C LEU A 29 4.19 0.18 0.13
N ARG A 30 4.39 1.00 -0.93
CA ARG A 30 4.05 0.62 -2.30
C ARG A 30 4.85 -0.59 -2.79
N GLU A 31 6.16 -0.60 -2.59
CA GLU A 31 7.00 -1.75 -3.00
C GLU A 31 6.72 -2.98 -2.14
N ALA A 32 6.50 -2.81 -0.84
CA ALA A 32 6.10 -3.88 0.05
C ALA A 32 4.77 -4.48 -0.43
N GLU A 33 3.76 -3.65 -0.67
CA GLU A 33 2.46 -4.07 -1.20
C GLU A 33 2.59 -4.83 -2.51
N GLN A 34 3.41 -4.38 -3.46
CA GLN A 34 3.59 -5.09 -4.73
C GLN A 34 4.24 -6.47 -4.58
N ARG A 35 5.04 -6.68 -3.52
CA ARG A 35 5.73 -7.96 -3.28
C ARG A 35 4.95 -8.91 -2.40
N THR A 36 4.21 -8.37 -1.43
CA THR A 36 3.55 -9.17 -0.40
C THR A 36 2.05 -9.21 -0.58
N MET A 37 1.46 -8.29 -1.35
CA MET A 37 0.00 -8.12 -1.43
C MET A 37 -0.64 -7.92 -0.05
N ILE A 38 0.06 -7.28 0.90
CA ILE A 38 -0.36 -7.14 2.30
C ILE A 38 -1.72 -6.47 2.45
N ILE A 39 -2.05 -5.47 1.63
CA ILE A 39 -3.35 -4.80 1.62
C ILE A 39 -4.44 -5.76 1.13
N ALA A 40 -4.17 -6.58 0.11
CA ALA A 40 -5.12 -7.58 -0.35
C ALA A 40 -5.35 -8.68 0.69
N GLN A 41 -4.29 -9.14 1.36
CA GLN A 41 -4.37 -10.12 2.45
C GLN A 41 -5.15 -9.56 3.63
N LEU A 42 -4.84 -8.32 4.05
CA LEU A 42 -5.55 -7.66 5.13
C LEU A 42 -7.03 -7.45 4.80
N ALA A 43 -7.34 -7.05 3.55
CA ALA A 43 -8.71 -6.91 3.10
C ALA A 43 -9.48 -8.25 3.07
N ALA A 44 -8.81 -9.37 2.79
CA ALA A 44 -9.43 -10.70 2.80
C ALA A 44 -9.82 -11.19 4.20
N CYS A 45 -9.25 -10.61 5.26
CA CYS A 45 -9.64 -10.90 6.64
C CYS A 45 -11.01 -10.30 7.02
N PHE A 46 -11.60 -9.44 6.19
CA PHE A 46 -12.89 -8.85 6.46
C PHE A 46 -14.02 -9.66 5.82
N MET A 47 -15.03 -9.97 6.62
CA MET A 47 -16.34 -10.37 6.10
C MET A 47 -17.11 -9.11 5.73
N ASP A 48 -17.49 -8.97 4.46
CA ASP A 48 -18.21 -7.79 3.96
C ASP A 48 -19.71 -8.07 3.88
N ASP A 49 -20.42 -7.88 5.00
CA ASP A 49 -21.88 -8.08 5.12
C ASP A 49 -22.69 -6.88 4.60
N ARG A 50 -22.04 -5.90 3.95
CA ARG A 50 -22.73 -4.74 3.37
C ARG A 50 -23.52 -5.19 2.13
N LYS A 51 -24.63 -4.50 1.86
CA LYS A 51 -25.46 -4.76 0.67
C LYS A 51 -24.66 -4.47 -0.62
N PRO A 52 -24.44 -5.45 -1.52
CA PRO A 52 -23.55 -5.30 -2.67
C PRO A 52 -23.91 -4.13 -3.61
N ASP A 53 -25.20 -3.86 -3.78
CA ASP A 53 -25.75 -2.77 -4.59
C ASP A 53 -25.51 -1.37 -3.99
N ARG A 54 -25.02 -1.30 -2.74
CA ARG A 54 -24.74 -0.06 -2.01
C ARG A 54 -23.25 0.14 -1.73
N ILE A 55 -22.38 -0.67 -2.33
CA ILE A 55 -20.93 -0.57 -2.16
C ILE A 55 -20.33 0.33 -3.24
N GLU A 56 -19.97 1.55 -2.86
CA GLU A 56 -19.19 2.46 -3.71
C GLU A 56 -17.69 2.12 -3.69
N HIS A 57 -17.18 1.73 -2.52
CA HIS A 57 -15.78 1.35 -2.30
C HIS A 57 -15.66 -0.01 -1.62
N ARG A 58 -14.92 -0.92 -2.25
CA ARG A 58 -14.61 -2.24 -1.70
C ARG A 58 -13.72 -2.11 -0.47
N VAL A 59 -13.75 -3.11 0.41
CA VAL A 59 -12.91 -3.15 1.63
C VAL A 59 -11.44 -2.87 1.30
N ARG A 60 -10.90 -3.46 0.23
CA ARG A 60 -9.51 -3.22 -0.21
C ARG A 60 -9.18 -1.74 -0.42
N GLU A 61 -10.12 -0.96 -0.94
CA GLU A 61 -9.94 0.46 -1.25
C GLU A 61 -9.97 1.29 0.02
N LEU A 62 -10.85 0.91 0.96
CA LEU A 62 -10.93 1.55 2.28
C LEU A 62 -9.70 1.26 3.15
N VAL A 63 -9.19 0.03 3.10
CA VAL A 63 -7.98 -0.40 3.82
C VAL A 63 -6.76 0.33 3.26
N ARG A 64 -6.62 0.42 1.93
CA ARG A 64 -5.49 1.11 1.28
C ARG A 64 -5.36 2.59 1.68
N GLN A 65 -6.44 3.25 2.05
CA GLN A 65 -6.43 4.66 2.47
C GLN A 65 -5.93 4.87 3.91
N ARG A 66 -5.84 3.80 4.71
CA ARG A 66 -5.66 3.85 6.17
C ARG A 66 -4.36 3.20 6.65
N VAL A 67 -3.53 2.75 5.73
CA VAL A 67 -2.24 2.11 5.96
C VAL A 67 -1.15 2.95 5.31
#